data_AF-A0A3P9JWX6-F1
#
_entry.id   AF-A0A3P9JWX6-F1
#
_cell.length_a   1.000
_cell.length_b   1.000
_cell.length_c   1.000
_cell.angle_alpha   90.00
_cell.angle_beta   90.00
_cell.angle_gamma   90.00
#
_symmetry.space_group_name_H-M   'P 1'
#
loop_
_entity.id
_entity.type
_entity.pdbx_description
1 polymer ?
#
loop_
_entity_poly.entity_id
_entity_poly.type
_entity_poly.pdbx_seq_one_letter_code
_entity_poly.pdbx_strand_id
1 'polypeptide(L)'
;MARLADYFVVIGYDLDKRGGCCSELGQGCILQRFPEKDWEDSPFPQGIELFCQPSGWQVVPEQQPASFFVAVLTDINSDRHYCACFTFWECLDNPQKADGSRADEADEEADVVQPARVFAPKSLVLVSQLDYTEVFRNCLGLIYTVHVDDLSVPLETVIGNLLTCVIPLAGGSQRTITLGAGDRQVIQTPISDSLPVSGCSVAQLFRQLGIVNVLYLFCAALTEHKILFLSSSYQRLTDACRGLLAIMFPLKYSFTYVPILPGKLLEVLSTPTPFIIGVNSFFRSETQELLDVIIADLDGGTVTIPECVHISLLPEPLLQQTQTALSMVRAATLPLHKTWVSFLTLS
;
A
#
# COMPACT_ATOMS: atom_id res chain seq x y z
N MET A 1 11.63 -13.74 18.18
CA MET A 1 11.58 -14.11 16.74
C MET A 1 10.15 -13.88 16.29
N ALA A 2 9.92 -13.46 15.06
CA ALA A 2 8.59 -13.29 14.47
C ALA A 2 8.55 -13.94 13.09
N ARG A 3 7.36 -14.39 12.67
CA ARG A 3 7.13 -14.87 11.31
C ARG A 3 7.30 -13.70 10.34
N LEU A 4 7.96 -13.94 9.21
CA LEU A 4 8.12 -12.91 8.18
C LEU A 4 6.77 -12.53 7.55
N ALA A 5 5.93 -13.52 7.29
CA ALA A 5 4.55 -13.35 6.84
C ALA A 5 3.67 -14.36 7.58
N ASP A 6 2.48 -13.91 7.99
CA ASP A 6 1.49 -14.71 8.69
C ASP A 6 0.61 -15.49 7.69
N TYR A 7 0.25 -14.85 6.58
CA TYR A 7 -0.58 -15.45 5.54
C TYR A 7 -0.10 -15.08 4.13
N PHE A 8 -0.30 -15.99 3.19
CA PHE A 8 -0.30 -15.74 1.76
C PHE A 8 -1.71 -16.00 1.21
N VAL A 9 -2.24 -15.08 0.42
CA VAL A 9 -3.62 -15.13 -0.07
C VAL A 9 -3.65 -14.81 -1.55
N VAL A 10 -4.46 -15.56 -2.30
CA VAL A 10 -4.81 -15.27 -3.69
C VAL A 10 -6.26 -14.81 -3.72
N ILE A 11 -6.48 -13.59 -4.21
CA ILE A 11 -7.81 -12.98 -4.27
C ILE A 11 -8.11 -12.65 -5.73
N GLY A 12 -9.29 -13.03 -6.21
CA GLY A 12 -9.73 -12.78 -7.58
C GLY A 12 -11.08 -12.10 -7.63
N TYR A 13 -11.45 -11.67 -8.83
CA TYR A 13 -12.78 -11.13 -9.12
C TYR A 13 -13.85 -12.23 -9.00
N ASP A 14 -14.91 -11.97 -8.23
CA ASP A 14 -16.05 -12.86 -8.04
C ASP A 14 -16.99 -12.78 -9.25
N LEU A 15 -17.00 -13.83 -10.08
CA LEU A 15 -17.81 -13.91 -11.30
C LEU A 15 -19.30 -14.17 -11.01
N ASP A 16 -19.65 -14.76 -9.87
CA ASP A 16 -21.01 -15.19 -9.56
C ASP A 16 -21.89 -14.02 -9.09
N LYS A 17 -21.27 -12.96 -8.55
CA LYS A 17 -21.97 -11.75 -8.08
C LYS A 17 -22.17 -10.68 -9.14
N ARG A 18 -22.07 -11.05 -10.42
CA ARG A 18 -22.27 -10.15 -11.58
C ARG A 18 -23.69 -9.57 -11.69
N GLY A 19 -24.66 -10.08 -10.93
CA GLY A 19 -26.10 -9.88 -11.17
C GLY A 19 -26.93 -9.20 -10.08
N GLY A 20 -26.33 -8.53 -9.09
CA GLY A 20 -27.09 -7.76 -8.09
C GLY A 20 -27.34 -6.32 -8.54
N CYS A 21 -28.61 -5.95 -8.77
CA CYS A 21 -29.10 -4.66 -9.30
C CYS A 21 -28.71 -3.38 -8.51
N CYS A 22 -27.80 -3.44 -7.53
CA CYS A 22 -27.49 -2.31 -6.63
C CYS A 22 -25.99 -2.03 -6.38
N SER A 23 -25.05 -2.71 -7.05
CA SER A 23 -23.61 -2.39 -6.91
C SER A 23 -22.94 -2.37 -8.27
N GLU A 24 -22.67 -1.18 -8.81
CA GLU A 24 -21.91 -0.99 -10.06
C GLU A 24 -20.44 -1.48 -9.94
N LEU A 25 -19.98 -1.79 -8.73
CA LEU A 25 -18.65 -2.32 -8.44
C LEU A 25 -18.75 -3.82 -8.11
N GLY A 26 -17.88 -4.63 -8.72
CA GLY A 26 -17.76 -6.05 -8.41
C GLY A 26 -17.29 -6.30 -6.97
N GLN A 27 -17.09 -7.58 -6.65
CA GLN A 27 -16.57 -8.03 -5.37
C GLN A 27 -15.36 -8.95 -5.60
N GLY A 28 -14.40 -8.90 -4.69
CA GLY A 28 -13.31 -9.87 -4.63
C GLY A 28 -13.70 -11.09 -3.80
N CYS A 29 -13.16 -12.24 -4.15
CA CYS A 29 -13.25 -13.46 -3.37
C CYS A 29 -11.86 -14.05 -3.12
N ILE A 30 -11.65 -14.60 -1.92
CA ILE A 30 -10.45 -15.38 -1.61
C ILE A 30 -10.54 -16.69 -2.39
N LEU A 31 -9.63 -16.87 -3.34
CA LEU A 31 -9.50 -18.09 -4.13
C LEU A 31 -8.70 -19.14 -3.37
N GLN A 32 -7.61 -18.72 -2.73
CA GLN A 32 -6.72 -19.58 -1.95
C GLN A 32 -6.11 -18.79 -0.80
N ARG A 33 -5.80 -19.49 0.29
CA ARG A 33 -5.19 -18.93 1.49
C ARG A 33 -4.30 -19.95 2.16
N PHE A 34 -3.14 -19.50 2.60
CA PHE A 34 -2.16 -20.32 3.31
C PHE A 34 -1.62 -19.55 4.53
N PRO A 35 -1.58 -20.16 5.73
CA PRO A 35 -2.23 -21.42 6.08
C PRO A 35 -3.77 -21.33 6.04
N GLU A 36 -4.44 -22.46 5.85
CA GLU A 36 -5.92 -22.53 5.87
C GLU A 36 -6.53 -22.36 7.27
N LYS A 37 -5.73 -22.57 8.32
CA LYS A 37 -6.13 -22.39 9.72
C LYS A 37 -5.51 -21.11 10.26
N ASP A 38 -6.28 -20.42 11.09
CA ASP A 38 -5.82 -19.20 11.73
C ASP A 38 -4.73 -19.48 12.77
N TRP A 39 -3.79 -18.55 12.89
CA TRP A 39 -2.86 -18.50 14.02
C TRP A 39 -3.60 -18.00 15.27
N GLU A 40 -3.30 -18.60 16.42
CA GLU A 40 -3.88 -18.19 17.71
C GLU A 40 -3.48 -16.75 18.08
N ASP A 41 -2.24 -16.36 17.75
CA ASP A 41 -1.65 -15.06 18.05
C ASP A 41 -1.87 -14.01 16.95
N SER A 42 -2.35 -14.41 15.77
CA SER A 42 -2.56 -13.51 14.63
C SER A 42 -3.71 -14.05 13.76
N PRO A 43 -4.98 -13.85 14.18
CA PRO A 43 -6.13 -14.34 13.43
C PRO A 43 -6.21 -13.67 12.05
N PHE A 44 -6.91 -14.30 11.12
CA PHE A 44 -6.95 -13.80 9.75
C PHE A 44 -7.76 -12.51 9.62
N PRO A 45 -7.21 -11.46 8.99
CA PRO A 45 -7.91 -10.20 8.85
C PRO A 45 -9.11 -10.33 7.89
N GLN A 46 -10.30 -10.03 8.41
CA GLN A 46 -11.54 -10.06 7.64
C GLN A 46 -11.63 -8.85 6.69
N GLY A 47 -12.21 -9.06 5.50
CA GLY A 47 -12.47 -7.99 4.53
C GLY A 47 -11.23 -7.52 3.74
N ILE A 48 -10.14 -8.28 3.76
CA ILE A 48 -8.89 -8.00 3.03
C ILE A 48 -9.13 -7.78 1.52
N GLU A 49 -10.15 -8.40 0.95
CA GLU A 49 -10.54 -8.27 -0.46
C GLU A 49 -10.91 -6.82 -0.82
N LEU A 50 -11.49 -6.06 0.12
CA LEU A 50 -11.82 -4.64 -0.08
C LEU A 50 -10.57 -3.78 -0.23
N PHE A 51 -9.50 -4.14 0.48
CA PHE A 51 -8.23 -3.41 0.48
C PHE A 51 -7.33 -3.80 -0.70
N CYS A 52 -7.56 -4.95 -1.32
CA CYS A 52 -6.80 -5.38 -2.50
C CYS A 52 -7.18 -4.62 -3.77
N GLN A 53 -8.43 -4.16 -3.86
CA GLN A 53 -8.90 -3.26 -4.92
C GLN A 53 -9.63 -2.06 -4.27
N PRO A 54 -8.90 -1.04 -3.76
CA PRO A 54 -9.49 0.07 -3.02
C PRO A 54 -10.46 0.92 -3.86
N SER A 55 -10.22 1.04 -5.17
CA SER A 55 -11.15 1.68 -6.11
C SER A 55 -12.29 0.76 -6.58
N GLY A 56 -12.35 -0.45 -6.06
CA GLY A 56 -13.35 -1.46 -6.36
C GLY A 56 -12.89 -2.50 -7.38
N TRP A 57 -13.53 -3.66 -7.33
CA TRP A 57 -13.27 -4.77 -8.23
C TRP A 57 -13.97 -4.48 -9.56
N GLN A 58 -13.21 -4.13 -10.58
CA GLN A 58 -13.73 -3.75 -11.89
C GLN A 58 -13.08 -4.59 -12.97
N VAL A 59 -13.85 -4.89 -14.01
CA VAL A 59 -13.34 -5.53 -15.22
C VAL A 59 -13.10 -4.44 -16.25
N VAL A 60 -11.96 -4.51 -16.94
CA VAL A 60 -11.51 -3.50 -17.91
C VAL A 60 -11.36 -4.10 -19.30
N PRO A 61 -11.54 -3.31 -20.38
CA PRO A 61 -11.43 -3.82 -21.75
C PRO A 61 -9.97 -4.06 -22.19
N GLU A 62 -9.00 -3.44 -21.52
CA GLU A 62 -7.58 -3.50 -21.87
C GLU A 62 -6.73 -3.95 -20.69
N GLN A 63 -5.75 -4.81 -20.96
CA GLN A 63 -4.83 -5.29 -19.94
C GLN A 63 -4.04 -4.13 -19.31
N GLN A 64 -4.12 -4.01 -17.99
CA GLN A 64 -3.40 -3.00 -17.23
C GLN A 64 -2.07 -3.55 -16.71
N PRO A 65 -1.06 -2.68 -16.47
CA PRO A 65 0.19 -3.11 -15.87
C PRO A 65 -0.03 -3.65 -14.45
N ALA A 66 0.83 -4.58 -14.05
CA ALA A 66 0.84 -5.05 -12.67
C ALA A 66 1.17 -3.90 -11.71
N SER A 67 0.56 -3.91 -10.54
CA SER A 67 0.73 -2.87 -9.52
C SER A 67 1.01 -3.48 -8.14
N PHE A 68 1.68 -2.70 -7.29
CA PHE A 68 1.96 -3.09 -5.92
C PHE A 68 1.73 -1.92 -4.97
N PHE A 69 1.14 -2.21 -3.83
CA PHE A 69 1.04 -1.30 -2.69
C PHE A 69 0.88 -2.11 -1.39
N VAL A 70 0.99 -1.45 -0.25
CA VAL A 70 0.75 -2.06 1.07
C VAL A 70 -0.41 -1.36 1.74
N ALA A 71 -1.52 -2.08 1.93
CA ALA A 71 -2.62 -1.66 2.78
C ALA A 71 -2.32 -2.02 4.24
N VAL A 72 -2.97 -1.36 5.19
CA VAL A 72 -2.83 -1.67 6.62
C VAL A 72 -4.21 -1.85 7.22
N LEU A 73 -4.43 -3.01 7.83
CA LEU A 73 -5.62 -3.34 8.58
C LEU A 73 -5.26 -3.29 10.06
N THR A 74 -6.08 -2.62 10.86
CA THR A 74 -5.87 -2.53 12.31
C THR A 74 -6.90 -3.41 13.01
N ASP A 75 -6.46 -4.26 13.93
CA ASP A 75 -7.37 -5.13 14.68
C ASP A 75 -7.91 -4.48 15.96
N ILE A 76 -8.71 -5.24 16.71
CA ILE A 76 -9.33 -4.78 17.96
C ILE A 76 -8.33 -4.45 19.06
N ASN A 77 -7.11 -4.98 19.00
CA ASN A 77 -6.04 -4.71 19.96
C ASN A 77 -5.18 -3.52 19.53
N SER A 78 -5.53 -2.85 18.43
CA SER A 78 -4.75 -1.78 17.78
C SER A 78 -3.44 -2.27 17.14
N ASP A 79 -3.30 -3.58 16.92
CA ASP A 79 -2.16 -4.13 16.19
C ASP A 79 -2.40 -3.96 14.68
N ARG A 80 -1.29 -3.74 13.96
CA ARG A 80 -1.31 -3.42 12.53
C ARG A 80 -0.88 -4.63 11.71
N HIS A 81 -1.72 -4.99 10.75
CA HIS A 81 -1.48 -6.03 9.77
C HIS A 81 -1.20 -5.37 8.42
N TYR A 82 0.04 -5.47 7.96
CA TYR A 82 0.47 -4.97 6.66
C TYR A 82 0.10 -6.01 5.59
N CYS A 83 -0.79 -5.60 4.68
CA CYS A 83 -1.24 -6.39 3.54
C CYS A 83 -0.55 -5.89 2.28
N ALA A 84 0.57 -6.53 1.93
CA ALA A 84 1.28 -6.24 0.69
C ALA A 84 0.55 -6.89 -0.48
N CYS A 85 -0.02 -6.08 -1.37
CA CYS A 85 -0.86 -6.51 -2.47
C CYS A 85 -0.12 -6.34 -3.80
N PHE A 86 0.11 -7.43 -4.52
CA PHE A 86 0.59 -7.43 -5.90
C PHE A 86 -0.56 -7.82 -6.84
N THR A 87 -1.05 -6.87 -7.62
CA THR A 87 -2.20 -7.08 -8.52
C THR A 87 -1.74 -7.18 -9.96
N PHE A 88 -2.23 -8.18 -10.67
CA PHE A 88 -2.10 -8.34 -12.11
C PHE A 88 -3.47 -8.62 -12.73
N TRP A 89 -3.54 -8.60 -14.06
CA TRP A 89 -4.81 -8.66 -14.80
C TRP A 89 -4.85 -9.86 -15.71
N GLU A 90 -5.89 -10.68 -15.55
CA GLU A 90 -6.12 -11.90 -16.33
C GLU A 90 -7.28 -11.73 -17.30
N CYS A 91 -7.17 -12.33 -18.48
CA CYS A 91 -8.26 -12.35 -19.46
C CYS A 91 -9.37 -13.29 -18.96
N LEU A 92 -10.60 -12.79 -18.95
CA LEU A 92 -11.78 -13.61 -18.71
C LEU A 92 -12.24 -14.20 -20.05
N ASP A 93 -12.02 -15.50 -20.24
CA ASP A 93 -12.64 -16.23 -21.35
C ASP A 93 -14.12 -16.49 -21.01
N ASN A 94 -15.02 -16.27 -21.98
CA ASN A 94 -16.46 -16.38 -21.75
C ASN A 94 -16.84 -17.83 -21.36
N PRO A 95 -17.52 -18.08 -20.22
CA PRO A 95 -17.88 -19.44 -19.78
C PRO A 95 -19.01 -20.12 -20.58
N GLN A 96 -19.38 -19.61 -21.77
CA GLN A 96 -20.43 -20.20 -22.61
C GLN A 96 -19.97 -21.34 -23.53
N LYS A 97 -18.75 -21.88 -23.37
CA LYS A 97 -18.25 -23.03 -24.16
C LYS A 97 -17.89 -24.27 -23.35
N ALA A 98 -18.18 -24.31 -22.05
CA ALA A 98 -17.82 -25.47 -21.21
C ALA A 98 -19.00 -26.43 -20.91
N ASP A 99 -20.21 -26.15 -21.37
CA ASP A 99 -21.33 -27.09 -21.23
C ASP A 99 -22.13 -27.18 -22.54
N GLY A 100 -22.08 -28.34 -23.19
CA GLY A 100 -22.75 -28.58 -24.47
C GLY A 100 -21.92 -29.30 -25.54
N SER A 101 -21.19 -30.36 -25.19
CA SER A 101 -20.79 -31.35 -26.21
C SER A 101 -21.94 -32.34 -26.41
N ARG A 102 -22.83 -32.06 -27.38
CA ARG A 102 -23.50 -33.03 -28.27
C ARG A 102 -24.53 -32.34 -29.21
N ALA A 103 -24.36 -32.61 -30.50
CA ALA A 103 -25.27 -32.34 -31.64
C ALA A 103 -25.42 -30.86 -32.04
N ASP A 104 -25.33 -30.42 -33.30
CA ASP A 104 -25.28 -31.04 -34.63
C ASP A 104 -24.60 -30.05 -35.60
N GLU A 105 -24.08 -30.56 -36.73
CA GLU A 105 -23.56 -29.77 -37.85
C GLU A 105 -24.70 -29.03 -38.59
N ALA A 106 -24.56 -27.72 -38.79
CA ALA A 106 -25.11 -27.00 -39.95
C ALA A 106 -24.46 -25.62 -40.11
N ASP A 107 -24.03 -25.34 -41.33
CA ASP A 107 -23.44 -24.08 -41.81
C ASP A 107 -24.36 -22.87 -41.60
N GLU A 108 -23.85 -21.80 -40.97
CA GLU A 108 -24.17 -20.41 -41.33
C GLU A 108 -22.91 -19.55 -41.14
N GLU A 109 -22.47 -18.87 -42.22
CA GLU A 109 -21.45 -17.82 -42.18
C GLU A 109 -22.00 -16.60 -41.41
N ALA A 110 -21.90 -16.66 -40.08
CA ALA A 110 -22.11 -15.50 -39.23
C ALA A 110 -20.80 -14.69 -39.16
N ASP A 111 -20.89 -13.41 -39.51
CA ASP A 111 -19.84 -12.41 -39.30
C ASP A 111 -19.29 -12.56 -37.87
N VAL A 112 -18.06 -13.05 -37.72
CA VAL A 112 -17.48 -13.41 -36.43
C VAL A 112 -17.11 -12.13 -35.68
N VAL A 113 -18.08 -11.51 -35.04
CA VAL A 113 -17.82 -10.51 -34.00
C VAL A 113 -17.12 -11.25 -32.87
N GLN A 114 -15.78 -11.20 -32.85
CA GLN A 114 -15.02 -11.75 -31.73
C GLN A 114 -15.52 -11.05 -30.45
N PRO A 115 -15.98 -11.79 -29.44
CA PRO A 115 -16.40 -11.17 -28.19
C PRO A 115 -15.22 -10.38 -27.62
N ALA A 116 -15.47 -9.14 -27.22
CA ALA A 116 -14.46 -8.28 -26.63
C ALA A 116 -13.84 -8.99 -25.41
N ARG A 117 -12.53 -9.25 -25.47
CA ARG A 117 -11.78 -9.78 -24.34
C ARG A 117 -11.82 -8.73 -23.22
N VAL A 118 -12.12 -9.18 -22.02
CA VAL A 118 -12.16 -8.32 -20.84
C VAL A 118 -11.22 -8.88 -19.78
N PHE A 119 -10.60 -8.00 -19.01
CA PHE A 119 -9.58 -8.35 -18.04
C PHE A 119 -10.07 -8.08 -16.63
N ALA A 120 -9.88 -9.04 -15.74
CA ALA A 120 -10.22 -8.92 -14.33
C ALA A 120 -8.94 -8.91 -13.46
N PRO A 121 -8.95 -8.18 -12.35
CA PRO A 121 -7.81 -8.15 -11.45
C PRO A 121 -7.72 -9.46 -10.64
N LYS A 122 -6.48 -9.89 -10.41
CA LYS A 122 -6.11 -10.94 -9.46
C LYS A 122 -4.96 -10.41 -8.61
N SER A 123 -5.07 -10.59 -7.29
CA SER A 123 -4.11 -10.06 -6.32
C SER A 123 -3.46 -11.19 -5.54
N LEU A 124 -2.13 -11.21 -5.53
CA LEU A 124 -1.31 -11.99 -4.61
C LEU A 124 -1.02 -11.13 -3.38
N VAL A 125 -1.29 -11.65 -2.19
CA VAL A 125 -1.24 -10.85 -0.97
C VAL A 125 -0.43 -11.54 0.11
N LEU A 126 0.49 -10.78 0.72
CA LEU A 126 1.15 -11.18 1.96
C LEU A 126 0.59 -10.37 3.11
N VAL A 127 0.20 -11.06 4.18
CA VAL A 127 -0.22 -10.46 5.45
C VAL A 127 0.91 -10.65 6.45
N SER A 128 1.36 -9.57 7.09
CA SER A 128 2.41 -9.62 8.10
C SER A 128 2.20 -8.54 9.15
N GLN A 129 2.57 -8.81 10.40
CA GLN A 129 2.72 -7.77 11.43
C GLN A 129 4.01 -6.95 11.26
N LEU A 130 4.88 -7.32 10.32
CA LEU A 130 6.17 -6.68 10.06
C LEU A 130 6.08 -5.78 8.83
N ASP A 131 6.75 -4.63 8.88
CA ASP A 131 6.73 -3.64 7.79
C ASP A 131 7.98 -3.71 6.89
N TYR A 132 8.16 -4.83 6.20
CA TYR A 132 9.23 -5.04 5.21
C TYR A 132 8.71 -4.89 3.76
N THR A 133 8.15 -3.71 3.47
CA THR A 133 7.53 -3.38 2.18
C THR A 133 8.33 -3.83 0.94
N GLU A 134 9.62 -3.48 0.86
CA GLU A 134 10.46 -3.85 -0.30
C GLU A 134 10.73 -5.34 -0.40
N VAL A 135 10.92 -6.03 0.73
CA VAL A 135 11.09 -7.48 0.75
C VAL A 135 9.82 -8.15 0.22
N PHE A 136 8.65 -7.74 0.72
CA PHE A 136 7.37 -8.28 0.25
C PHE A 136 7.11 -8.00 -1.23
N ARG A 137 7.47 -6.82 -1.73
CA ARG A 137 7.42 -6.50 -3.18
C ARG A 137 8.22 -7.52 -3.99
N ASN A 138 9.46 -7.76 -3.58
CA ASN A 138 10.34 -8.69 -4.29
C ASN A 138 9.84 -10.14 -4.19
N CYS A 139 9.38 -10.56 -3.01
CA CYS A 139 8.82 -11.89 -2.80
C CYS A 139 7.59 -12.14 -3.68
N LEU A 140 6.64 -11.20 -3.71
CA LEU A 140 5.43 -11.30 -4.53
C LEU A 140 5.76 -11.24 -6.03
N GLY A 141 6.72 -10.40 -6.42
CA GLY A 141 7.23 -10.37 -7.80
C GLY A 141 7.81 -11.72 -8.22
N LEU A 142 8.60 -12.36 -7.36
CA LEU A 142 9.13 -13.71 -7.61
C LEU A 142 8.02 -14.74 -7.75
N ILE A 143 7.04 -14.74 -6.84
CA ILE A 143 5.88 -15.65 -6.89
C ILE A 143 5.12 -15.47 -8.22
N TYR A 144 4.90 -14.22 -8.65
CA TYR A 144 4.27 -13.91 -9.92
C TYR A 144 5.10 -14.41 -11.12
N THR A 145 6.41 -14.18 -11.13
CA THR A 145 7.31 -14.68 -12.18
C THR A 145 7.30 -16.21 -12.25
N VAL A 146 7.37 -16.91 -11.12
CA VAL A 146 7.28 -18.39 -11.10
C VAL A 146 5.95 -18.86 -11.66
N HIS A 147 4.85 -18.17 -11.34
CA HIS A 147 3.51 -18.49 -11.82
C HIS A 147 3.33 -18.30 -13.34
N VAL A 148 3.89 -17.22 -13.91
CA VAL A 148 3.70 -16.88 -15.32
C VAL A 148 4.75 -17.54 -16.23
N ASP A 149 6.01 -17.59 -15.81
CA ASP A 149 7.13 -18.04 -16.65
C ASP A 149 7.48 -19.53 -16.43
N ASP A 150 6.70 -20.25 -15.62
CA ASP A 150 6.87 -21.67 -15.30
C ASP A 150 8.32 -22.03 -14.92
N LEU A 151 8.88 -21.26 -13.99
CA LEU A 151 10.24 -21.49 -13.51
C LEU A 151 10.34 -22.88 -12.85
N SER A 152 11.54 -23.47 -12.89
CA SER A 152 11.78 -24.85 -12.41
C SER A 152 11.53 -25.08 -10.90
N VAL A 153 11.24 -24.03 -10.13
CA VAL A 153 10.99 -24.13 -8.69
C VAL A 153 9.48 -24.13 -8.43
N PRO A 154 8.94 -25.14 -7.73
CA PRO A 154 7.52 -25.20 -7.40
C PRO A 154 7.08 -23.99 -6.57
N LEU A 155 5.92 -23.43 -6.91
CA LEU A 155 5.37 -22.24 -6.23
C LEU A 155 5.15 -22.47 -4.74
N GLU A 156 4.74 -23.68 -4.36
CA GLU A 156 4.53 -24.12 -2.99
C GLU A 156 5.82 -24.09 -2.17
N THR A 157 6.97 -24.33 -2.80
CA THR A 157 8.27 -24.23 -2.13
C THR A 157 8.59 -22.77 -1.81
N VAL A 158 8.34 -21.86 -2.76
CA VAL A 158 8.57 -20.42 -2.57
C VAL A 158 7.65 -19.87 -1.46
N ILE A 159 6.36 -20.19 -1.52
CA ILE A 159 5.36 -19.78 -0.51
C ILE A 159 5.68 -20.41 0.85
N GLY A 160 6.00 -21.71 0.88
CA GLY A 160 6.35 -22.43 2.11
C GLY A 160 7.58 -21.87 2.80
N ASN A 161 8.64 -21.58 2.04
CA ASN A 161 9.86 -20.94 2.57
C ASN A 161 9.57 -19.56 3.16
N LEU A 162 8.68 -18.79 2.53
CA LEU A 162 8.28 -17.48 3.00
C LEU A 162 7.49 -17.54 4.32
N LEU A 163 6.48 -18.41 4.40
CA LEU A 163 5.61 -18.55 5.58
C LEU A 163 6.30 -19.23 6.76
N THR A 164 7.30 -20.09 6.50
CA THR A 164 8.11 -20.71 7.56
C THR A 164 9.31 -19.85 7.98
N CYS A 165 9.57 -18.74 7.27
CA CYS A 165 10.66 -17.84 7.59
C CYS A 165 10.39 -17.12 8.90
N VAL A 166 11.32 -17.27 9.85
CA VAL A 166 11.32 -16.54 11.11
C VAL A 166 12.51 -15.60 11.19
N ILE A 167 12.26 -14.37 11.59
CA ILE A 167 13.29 -13.33 11.73
C ILE A 167 13.43 -12.88 13.19
N PRO A 168 14.64 -12.48 13.61
CA PRO A 168 14.80 -11.73 14.85
C PRO A 168 14.07 -10.38 14.74
N LEU A 169 13.64 -9.82 15.88
CA LEU A 169 12.92 -8.55 15.92
C LEU A 169 13.85 -7.34 16.18
N ALA A 170 14.99 -7.59 16.81
CA ALA A 170 15.90 -6.54 17.26
C ALA A 170 17.37 -6.99 17.18
N GLY A 171 18.29 -6.05 17.41
CA GLY A 171 19.72 -6.33 17.56
C GLY A 171 20.55 -6.11 16.30
N GLY A 172 20.05 -5.38 15.30
CA GLY A 172 20.79 -5.02 14.09
C GLY A 172 21.27 -6.20 13.23
N SER A 173 20.75 -7.40 13.49
CA SER A 173 21.14 -8.61 12.77
C SER A 173 20.69 -8.53 11.31
N GLN A 174 21.61 -8.89 10.42
CA GLN A 174 21.30 -9.08 9.01
C GLN A 174 21.00 -10.55 8.75
N ARG A 175 19.85 -10.83 8.15
CA ARG A 175 19.46 -12.18 7.71
C ARG A 175 19.30 -12.15 6.19
N THR A 176 20.01 -13.05 5.52
CA THR A 176 19.72 -13.36 4.12
C THR A 176 18.69 -14.49 4.10
N ILE A 177 17.63 -14.31 3.35
CA ILE A 177 16.63 -15.35 3.07
C ILE A 177 16.64 -15.66 1.58
N THR A 178 16.30 -16.90 1.24
CA THR A 178 16.29 -17.41 -0.13
C THR A 178 14.97 -18.12 -0.31
N LEU A 179 14.12 -17.66 -1.23
CA LEU A 179 12.83 -18.29 -1.45
C LEU A 179 12.87 -19.38 -2.53
N GLY A 180 13.85 -19.32 -3.43
CA GLY A 180 14.00 -20.22 -4.57
C GLY A 180 14.51 -19.47 -5.80
N ALA A 181 14.73 -20.16 -6.92
CA ALA A 181 15.05 -19.58 -8.23
C ALA A 181 16.23 -18.59 -8.25
N GLY A 182 17.22 -18.77 -7.37
CA GLY A 182 18.38 -17.89 -7.25
C GLY A 182 18.10 -16.56 -6.54
N ASP A 183 16.90 -16.38 -5.98
CA ASP A 183 16.51 -15.21 -5.19
C ASP A 183 17.37 -15.05 -3.93
N ARG A 184 17.60 -13.81 -3.53
CA ARG A 184 18.32 -13.49 -2.30
C ARG A 184 17.79 -12.19 -1.71
N GLN A 185 16.92 -12.29 -0.71
CA GLN A 185 16.42 -11.14 0.02
C GLN A 185 17.26 -10.91 1.28
N VAL A 186 17.52 -9.64 1.58
CA VAL A 186 18.27 -9.23 2.77
C VAL A 186 17.33 -8.48 3.69
N ILE A 187 17.15 -9.03 4.89
CA ILE A 187 16.39 -8.40 5.97
C ILE A 187 17.39 -7.88 6.99
N GLN A 188 17.29 -6.60 7.31
CA GLN A 188 18.05 -6.00 8.39
C GLN A 188 17.09 -5.53 9.47
N THR A 189 17.25 -6.07 10.67
CA THR A 189 16.50 -5.59 11.83
C THR A 189 16.99 -4.20 12.23
N PRO A 190 16.17 -3.40 12.95
CA PRO A 190 16.60 -2.11 13.45
C PRO A 190 17.95 -2.20 14.17
N ILE A 191 18.90 -1.37 13.74
CA ILE A 191 20.28 -1.35 14.28
C ILE A 191 20.27 -0.78 15.70
N SER A 192 19.40 0.20 15.96
CA SER A 192 19.13 0.75 17.27
C SER A 192 17.65 1.13 17.38
N ASP A 193 17.12 1.10 18.60
CA ASP A 193 15.75 1.51 18.89
C ASP A 193 15.62 3.05 19.04
N SER A 194 16.67 3.80 18.68
CA SER A 194 16.73 5.25 18.86
C SER A 194 15.98 6.04 17.79
N LEU A 195 15.72 5.44 16.61
CA LEU A 195 14.95 6.05 15.53
C LEU A 195 14.17 4.97 14.76
N PRO A 196 12.95 5.30 14.27
CA PRO A 196 12.16 4.36 13.49
C PRO A 196 12.77 4.13 12.10
N VAL A 197 12.70 2.87 11.64
CA VAL A 197 13.09 2.51 10.26
C VAL A 197 11.97 2.93 9.30
N SER A 198 12.13 4.11 8.70
CA SER A 198 11.14 4.68 7.77
C SER A 198 11.52 4.55 6.29
N GLY A 199 12.72 4.03 5.99
CA GLY A 199 13.23 3.96 4.61
C GLY A 199 13.25 5.34 3.96
N CYS A 200 12.68 5.47 2.76
CA CYS A 200 12.55 6.75 2.07
C CYS A 200 11.28 7.54 2.45
N SER A 201 10.38 6.99 3.25
CA SER A 201 9.02 7.53 3.48
C SER A 201 9.04 8.98 3.98
N VAL A 202 9.87 9.28 4.98
CA VAL A 202 10.02 10.65 5.50
C VAL A 202 10.55 11.59 4.43
N ALA A 203 11.60 11.18 3.70
CA ALA A 203 12.17 12.00 2.64
C ALA A 203 11.18 12.26 1.50
N GLN A 204 10.34 11.27 1.13
CA GLN A 204 9.29 11.43 0.13
C GLN A 204 8.20 12.39 0.59
N LEU A 205 7.76 12.29 1.84
CA LEU A 205 6.77 13.20 2.42
C LEU A 205 7.25 14.66 2.35
N PHE A 206 8.49 14.93 2.76
CA PHE A 206 9.10 16.28 2.65
C PHE A 206 9.30 16.72 1.20
N ARG A 207 9.58 15.80 0.28
CA ARG A 207 9.73 16.11 -1.15
C ARG A 207 8.39 16.50 -1.79
N GLN A 208 7.31 15.82 -1.41
CA GLN A 208 5.97 16.01 -1.98
C GLN A 208 5.30 17.27 -1.44
N LEU A 209 5.33 17.49 -0.12
CA LEU A 209 4.59 18.58 0.52
C LEU A 209 5.45 19.78 0.90
N GLY A 210 6.77 19.61 0.99
CA GLY A 210 7.68 20.66 1.47
C GLY A 210 7.68 20.82 2.99
N ILE A 211 8.71 21.51 3.51
CA ILE A 211 9.00 21.60 4.95
C ILE A 211 7.82 22.19 5.74
N VAL A 212 7.26 23.30 5.25
CA VAL A 212 6.21 24.04 5.96
C VAL A 212 4.97 23.16 6.14
N ASN A 213 4.46 22.57 5.06
CA ASN A 213 3.27 21.71 5.09
C ASN A 213 3.49 20.48 5.96
N VAL A 214 4.67 19.84 5.89
CA VAL A 214 4.96 18.68 6.76
C VAL A 214 4.98 19.06 8.23
N LEU A 215 5.51 20.24 8.58
CA LEU A 215 5.47 20.71 9.97
C LEU A 215 4.04 21.03 10.43
N TYR A 216 3.18 21.56 9.55
CA TYR A 216 1.75 21.70 9.85
C TYR A 216 1.08 20.35 10.12
N LEU A 217 1.32 19.35 9.27
CA LEU A 217 0.77 18.00 9.45
C LEU A 217 1.31 17.32 10.71
N PHE A 218 2.59 17.51 11.02
CA PHE A 218 3.18 17.04 12.27
C PHE A 218 2.46 17.63 13.48
N CYS A 219 2.30 18.96 13.53
CA CYS A 219 1.56 19.62 14.61
C CYS A 219 0.11 19.13 14.66
N ALA A 220 -0.55 18.99 13.50
CA ALA A 220 -1.91 18.51 13.43
C ALA A 220 -2.09 17.10 13.99
N ALA A 221 -1.12 16.21 13.75
CA ALA A 221 -1.13 14.86 14.29
C ALA A 221 -0.90 14.85 15.81
N LEU A 222 -0.04 15.75 16.32
CA LEU A 222 0.20 15.92 17.75
C LEU A 222 -0.99 16.53 18.49
N THR A 223 -1.78 17.36 17.82
CA THR A 223 -3.01 17.96 18.35
C THR A 223 -4.26 17.15 17.97
N GLU A 224 -4.08 15.90 17.56
CA GLU A 224 -5.16 14.93 17.36
C GLU A 224 -6.23 15.38 16.34
N HIS A 225 -5.83 16.00 15.24
CA HIS A 225 -6.75 16.32 14.14
C HIS A 225 -6.96 15.16 13.17
N LYS A 226 -8.03 15.25 12.37
CA LYS A 226 -8.30 14.37 11.23
C LYS A 226 -7.43 14.78 10.05
N ILE A 227 -6.58 13.89 9.59
CA ILE A 227 -5.64 14.11 8.49
C ILE A 227 -5.98 13.12 7.37
N LEU A 228 -6.29 13.64 6.20
CA LEU A 228 -6.54 12.89 4.98
C LEU A 228 -5.42 13.16 3.97
N PHE A 229 -4.68 12.13 3.60
CA PHE A 229 -3.77 12.16 2.46
C PHE A 229 -4.54 11.80 1.18
N LEU A 230 -4.36 12.59 0.12
CA LEU A 230 -5.01 12.38 -1.17
C LEU A 230 -3.95 12.19 -2.26
N SER A 231 -4.07 11.14 -3.06
CA SER A 231 -3.15 10.86 -4.18
C SER A 231 -3.74 9.85 -5.16
N SER A 232 -3.37 9.92 -6.43
CA SER A 232 -3.65 8.87 -7.41
C SER A 232 -2.82 7.60 -7.18
N SER A 233 -1.71 7.69 -6.42
CA SER A 233 -0.81 6.58 -6.14
C SER A 233 -1.01 6.04 -4.73
N TYR A 234 -1.44 4.78 -4.64
CA TYR A 234 -1.58 4.08 -3.35
C TYR A 234 -0.26 3.98 -2.58
N GLN A 235 0.86 3.75 -3.27
CA GLN A 235 2.18 3.72 -2.62
C GLN A 235 2.50 5.07 -1.97
N ARG A 236 2.19 6.20 -2.62
CA ARG A 236 2.41 7.53 -2.03
C ARG A 236 1.56 7.73 -0.78
N LEU A 237 0.32 7.25 -0.77
CA LEU A 237 -0.54 7.31 0.42
C LEU A 237 0.06 6.55 1.60
N THR A 238 0.50 5.30 1.37
CA THR A 238 1.15 4.48 2.39
C THR A 238 2.43 5.11 2.91
N ASP A 239 3.31 5.58 2.01
CA ASP A 239 4.58 6.19 2.37
C ASP A 239 4.38 7.51 3.13
N ALA A 240 3.40 8.33 2.74
CA ALA A 240 3.11 9.58 3.43
C ALA A 240 2.60 9.35 4.85
N CYS A 241 1.66 8.41 5.03
CA CYS A 241 1.16 8.01 6.36
C CYS A 241 2.30 7.47 7.23
N ARG A 242 3.13 6.58 6.69
CA ARG A 242 4.30 6.03 7.38
C ARG A 242 5.32 7.12 7.74
N GLY A 243 5.58 8.05 6.81
CA GLY A 243 6.48 9.18 7.01
C GLY A 243 6.03 10.09 8.14
N LEU A 244 4.73 10.42 8.19
CA LEU A 244 4.15 11.25 9.25
C LEU A 244 4.26 10.56 10.61
N LEU A 245 3.93 9.27 10.70
CA LEU A 245 4.10 8.53 11.95
C LEU A 245 5.56 8.42 12.39
N ALA A 246 6.50 8.26 11.45
CA ALA A 246 7.92 8.15 11.78
C ALA A 246 8.48 9.43 12.41
N ILE A 247 8.04 10.61 11.95
CA ILE A 247 8.50 11.88 12.53
C ILE A 247 7.87 12.19 13.89
N MET A 248 6.79 11.48 14.27
CA MET A 248 6.18 11.58 15.62
C MET A 248 6.96 10.84 16.70
N PHE A 249 7.96 10.03 16.35
CA PHE A 249 8.76 9.29 17.32
C PHE A 249 9.32 10.22 18.42
N PRO A 250 9.26 9.84 19.71
CA PRO A 250 8.87 8.52 20.25
C PRO A 250 7.37 8.37 20.58
N LEU A 251 6.52 9.31 20.17
CA LEU A 251 5.09 9.27 20.44
C LEU A 251 4.41 8.19 19.59
N LYS A 252 3.41 7.52 20.18
CA LYS A 252 2.62 6.50 19.50
C LYS A 252 1.26 7.09 19.11
N TYR A 253 0.92 6.93 17.84
CA TYR A 253 -0.41 7.28 17.35
C TYR A 253 -1.40 6.15 17.66
N SER A 254 -2.46 6.46 18.41
CA SER A 254 -3.41 5.48 18.96
C SER A 254 -4.82 5.58 18.38
N PHE A 255 -5.05 6.47 17.40
CA PHE A 255 -6.34 6.61 16.74
C PHE A 255 -6.39 5.84 15.42
N THR A 256 -7.48 5.99 14.66
CA THR A 256 -7.72 5.32 13.39
C THR A 256 -6.59 5.60 12.39
N TYR A 257 -5.94 4.54 11.93
CA TYR A 257 -4.86 4.60 10.95
C TYR A 257 -5.19 3.68 9.78
N VAL A 258 -5.52 4.26 8.62
CA VAL A 258 -5.90 3.53 7.41
C VAL A 258 -5.22 4.17 6.20
N PRO A 259 -3.97 3.80 5.88
CA PRO A 259 -3.19 4.47 4.83
C PRO A 259 -3.80 4.39 3.44
N ILE A 260 -4.66 3.40 3.20
CA ILE A 260 -5.45 3.28 1.98
C ILE A 260 -6.86 2.87 2.38
N LEU A 261 -7.80 3.80 2.32
CA LEU A 261 -9.21 3.56 2.59
C LEU A 261 -9.93 3.16 1.28
N PRO A 262 -10.57 1.98 1.23
CA PRO A 262 -11.41 1.58 0.10
C PRO A 262 -12.62 2.51 -0.08
N GLY A 263 -13.04 2.72 -1.32
CA GLY A 263 -14.20 3.55 -1.67
C GLY A 263 -15.50 3.12 -0.96
N LYS A 264 -15.67 1.80 -0.73
CA LYS A 264 -16.83 1.24 -0.01
C LYS A 264 -16.86 1.63 1.48
N LEU A 265 -15.80 2.20 2.02
CA LEU A 265 -15.66 2.58 3.44
C LEU A 265 -15.48 4.10 3.64
N LEU A 266 -15.80 4.93 2.64
CA LEU A 266 -15.65 6.39 2.72
C LEU A 266 -16.47 7.03 3.85
N GLU A 267 -17.53 6.37 4.33
CA GLU A 267 -18.32 6.81 5.50
C GLU A 267 -17.48 6.97 6.77
N VAL A 268 -16.34 6.26 6.88
CA VAL A 268 -15.40 6.39 8.01
C VAL A 268 -14.82 7.81 8.12
N LEU A 269 -14.75 8.56 7.02
CA LEU A 269 -14.25 9.93 7.00
C LEU A 269 -15.11 10.90 7.82
N SER A 270 -16.40 10.57 8.02
CA SER A 270 -17.33 11.38 8.82
C SER A 270 -17.31 11.04 10.32
N THR A 271 -16.49 10.07 10.75
CA THR A 271 -16.38 9.71 12.18
C THR A 271 -15.89 10.89 13.02
N PRO A 272 -16.34 11.06 14.26
CA PRO A 272 -15.94 12.21 15.09
C PRO A 272 -14.52 12.10 15.66
N THR A 273 -13.92 10.91 15.59
CA THR A 273 -12.61 10.62 16.16
C THR A 273 -11.48 11.09 15.24
N PRO A 274 -10.31 11.46 15.79
CA PRO A 274 -9.11 11.72 14.99
C PRO A 274 -8.76 10.52 14.11
N PHE A 275 -8.14 10.79 12.96
CA PHE A 275 -7.64 9.74 12.09
C PHE A 275 -6.47 10.22 11.22
N ILE A 276 -5.66 9.27 10.75
CA ILE A 276 -4.74 9.43 9.63
C ILE A 276 -5.17 8.43 8.56
N ILE A 277 -5.72 8.94 7.47
CA ILE A 277 -6.30 8.13 6.40
C ILE A 277 -5.74 8.58 5.04
N GLY A 278 -5.49 7.63 4.15
CA GLY A 278 -5.21 7.93 2.75
C GLY A 278 -6.36 7.53 1.84
N VAL A 279 -6.70 8.39 0.87
CA VAL A 279 -7.79 8.16 -0.10
C VAL A 279 -7.25 8.35 -1.51
N ASN A 280 -7.70 7.50 -2.44
CA ASN A 280 -7.34 7.67 -3.85
C ASN A 280 -7.97 8.97 -4.39
N SER A 281 -7.23 9.74 -5.19
CA SER A 281 -7.73 10.99 -5.79
C SER A 281 -8.95 10.81 -6.69
N PHE A 282 -9.24 9.57 -7.13
CA PHE A 282 -10.49 9.21 -7.80
C PHE A 282 -11.74 9.61 -6.98
N PHE A 283 -11.68 9.49 -5.66
CA PHE A 283 -12.78 9.85 -4.74
C PHE A 283 -12.67 11.29 -4.20
N ARG A 284 -12.02 12.19 -4.95
CA ARG A 284 -11.79 13.57 -4.50
C ARG A 284 -13.10 14.30 -4.24
N SER A 285 -14.12 14.10 -5.08
CA SER A 285 -15.40 14.78 -4.96
C SER A 285 -16.07 14.53 -3.60
N GLU A 286 -15.99 13.30 -3.12
CA GLU A 286 -16.53 12.86 -1.83
C GLU A 286 -15.75 13.45 -0.65
N THR A 287 -14.44 13.71 -0.82
CA THR A 287 -13.61 14.32 0.23
C THR A 287 -13.79 15.83 0.38
N GLN A 288 -14.32 16.52 -0.64
CA GLN A 288 -14.48 17.98 -0.61
C GLN A 288 -15.58 18.46 0.34
N GLU A 289 -16.52 17.59 0.71
CA GLU A 289 -17.64 17.90 1.60
C GLU A 289 -17.24 17.84 3.09
N LEU A 290 -16.02 17.39 3.41
CA LEU A 290 -15.55 17.22 4.78
C LEU A 290 -15.17 18.56 5.41
N LEU A 291 -15.91 18.96 6.45
CA LEU A 291 -15.75 20.28 7.07
C LEU A 291 -14.66 20.34 8.14
N ASP A 292 -14.23 19.21 8.70
CA ASP A 292 -13.30 19.16 9.84
C ASP A 292 -12.06 18.29 9.58
N VAL A 293 -11.75 18.05 8.31
CA VAL A 293 -10.65 17.19 7.86
C VAL A 293 -9.57 18.02 7.17
N ILE A 294 -8.33 17.91 7.63
CA ILE A 294 -7.16 18.51 6.97
C ILE A 294 -6.79 17.64 5.78
N ILE A 295 -6.78 18.20 4.57
CA ILE A 295 -6.52 17.46 3.33
C ILE A 295 -5.12 17.79 2.81
N ALA A 296 -4.25 16.79 2.79
CA ALA A 296 -2.91 16.85 2.20
C ALA A 296 -2.91 16.20 0.81
N ASP A 297 -2.98 17.02 -0.23
CA ASP A 297 -2.86 16.58 -1.62
C ASP A 297 -1.38 16.35 -1.97
N LEU A 298 -0.99 15.07 -2.06
CA LEU A 298 0.38 14.65 -2.36
C LEU A 298 0.75 14.85 -3.84
N ASP A 299 -0.25 14.94 -4.72
CA ASP A 299 -0.03 15.11 -6.16
C ASP A 299 0.12 16.60 -6.50
N GLY A 300 -0.69 17.45 -5.85
CA GLY A 300 -0.62 18.90 -5.97
C GLY A 300 0.44 19.56 -5.07
N GLY A 301 0.91 18.87 -4.03
CA GLY A 301 1.89 19.40 -3.07
C GLY A 301 1.30 20.44 -2.10
N THR A 302 0.01 20.34 -1.80
CA THR A 302 -0.74 21.35 -1.02
C THR A 302 -1.41 20.75 0.22
N VAL A 303 -1.54 21.55 1.27
CA VAL A 303 -2.34 21.19 2.47
C VAL A 303 -3.47 22.21 2.63
N THR A 304 -4.69 21.72 2.70
CA THR A 304 -5.91 22.51 2.91
C THR A 304 -6.39 22.29 4.34
N ILE A 305 -6.54 23.37 5.09
CA ILE A 305 -7.01 23.35 6.48
C ILE A 305 -8.40 24.01 6.50
N PRO A 306 -9.46 23.32 6.95
CA PRO A 306 -10.78 23.93 7.06
C PRO A 306 -10.81 25.09 8.06
N GLU A 307 -11.68 26.08 7.83
CA GLU A 307 -11.75 27.31 8.65
C GLU A 307 -12.05 27.05 10.13
N CYS A 308 -12.79 25.98 10.44
CA CYS A 308 -13.13 25.60 11.81
C CYS A 308 -12.02 24.81 12.54
N VAL A 309 -10.91 24.50 11.85
CA VAL A 309 -9.80 23.73 12.41
C VAL A 309 -8.65 24.68 12.78
N HIS A 310 -8.29 24.69 14.06
CA HIS A 310 -7.16 25.46 14.56
C HIS A 310 -6.03 24.54 15.01
N ILE A 311 -4.89 24.59 14.31
CA ILE A 311 -3.70 23.80 14.62
C ILE A 311 -2.74 24.63 15.48
N SER A 312 -2.46 24.16 16.69
CA SER A 312 -1.42 24.75 17.53
C SER A 312 -0.04 24.41 16.98
N LEU A 313 0.67 25.42 16.47
CA LEU A 313 2.02 25.26 15.94
C LEU A 313 3.07 25.13 17.04
N LEU A 314 4.26 24.64 16.66
CA LEU A 314 5.43 24.68 17.53
C LEU A 314 5.71 26.11 18.00
N PRO A 315 6.00 26.32 19.30
CA PRO A 315 6.32 27.64 19.81
C PRO A 315 7.66 28.13 19.26
N GLU A 316 7.83 29.45 19.16
CA GLU A 316 9.14 30.02 18.87
C GLU A 316 10.07 29.93 20.09
N PRO A 317 11.39 29.72 19.91
CA PRO A 317 12.14 29.70 18.64
C PRO A 317 12.21 28.30 17.98
N LEU A 318 11.51 27.30 18.51
CA LEU A 318 11.65 25.91 18.08
C LEU A 318 11.23 25.75 16.62
N LEU A 319 10.12 26.38 16.21
CA LEU A 319 9.64 26.34 14.84
C LEU A 319 10.70 26.83 13.84
N GLN A 320 11.25 28.03 14.08
CA GLN A 320 12.28 28.61 13.21
C GLN A 320 13.55 27.74 13.16
N GLN A 321 13.99 27.22 14.31
CA GLN A 321 15.17 26.35 14.40
C GLN A 321 14.98 25.05 13.61
N THR A 322 13.82 24.41 13.77
CA THR A 322 13.47 23.17 13.04
C THR A 322 13.40 23.41 11.53
N GLN A 323 12.77 24.49 11.08
CA GLN A 323 12.72 24.85 9.66
C GLN A 323 14.12 25.07 9.08
N THR A 324 14.98 25.79 9.82
CA THR A 324 16.36 26.06 9.42
C THR A 324 17.14 24.75 9.30
N ALA A 325 17.06 23.88 10.29
CA ALA A 325 17.72 22.57 10.28
C ALA A 325 17.29 21.71 9.08
N LEU A 326 15.98 21.62 8.81
CA LEU A 326 15.43 20.84 7.69
C LEU A 326 15.84 21.43 6.33
N SER A 327 15.93 22.75 6.22
CA SER A 327 16.35 23.40 4.96
C SER A 327 17.81 23.09 4.59
N MET A 328 18.69 22.94 5.58
CA MET A 328 20.10 22.59 5.36
C MET A 328 20.27 21.17 4.79
N VAL A 329 19.45 20.21 5.25
CA VAL A 329 19.46 18.83 4.74
C VAL A 329 18.99 18.77 3.28
N ARG A 330 17.99 19.57 2.92
CA ARG A 330 17.46 19.65 1.55
C ARG A 330 18.47 20.26 0.57
N ALA A 331 19.28 21.23 1.03
CA ALA A 331 20.33 21.83 0.21
C ALA A 331 21.49 20.86 -0.08
N ALA A 332 21.82 19.97 0.86
CA ALA A 332 22.90 19.00 0.71
C ALA A 332 22.59 17.84 -0.26
N THR A 333 21.32 17.67 -0.66
CA THR A 333 20.84 16.56 -1.51
C THR A 333 20.48 16.97 -2.94
N LEU A 334 20.64 18.25 -3.31
CA LEU A 334 20.71 18.67 -4.71
C LEU A 334 22.09 18.27 -5.25
N PRO A 335 22.20 17.55 -6.37
CA PRO A 335 23.50 17.15 -6.89
C PRO A 335 24.35 18.40 -7.12
N LEU A 336 25.53 18.42 -6.50
CA LEU A 336 26.66 19.28 -6.83
C LEU A 336 27.11 19.01 -8.27
N HIS A 337 26.26 19.32 -9.25
CA HIS A 337 26.64 19.45 -10.63
C HIS A 337 26.89 20.94 -10.85
N LYS A 338 28.19 21.30 -10.91
CA LYS A 338 28.77 22.65 -11.13
C LYS A 338 29.12 23.46 -9.87
N THR A 339 30.17 23.06 -9.16
CA THR A 339 31.18 23.98 -8.57
C THR A 339 32.39 23.23 -7.99
N TRP A 340 33.08 22.45 -8.83
CA TRP A 340 34.45 21.99 -8.53
C TRP A 340 35.30 22.00 -9.81
N VAL A 341 35.47 23.18 -10.42
CA VAL A 341 36.48 23.41 -11.48
C VAL A 341 37.29 24.70 -11.22
N SER A 342 37.32 25.22 -9.98
CA SER A 342 38.02 26.49 -9.72
C SER A 342 38.79 26.54 -8.40
N PHE A 343 39.27 25.40 -7.89
CA PHE A 343 40.16 25.37 -6.72
C PHE A 343 41.44 24.55 -6.87
N LEU A 344 41.86 24.24 -8.11
CA LEU A 344 43.18 23.61 -8.40
C LEU A 344 44.11 24.48 -9.26
N THR A 345 43.91 25.79 -9.25
CA THR A 345 44.91 26.77 -9.69
C THR A 345 44.98 27.88 -8.66
N LEU A 346 45.79 27.67 -7.61
CA LEU A 346 46.55 28.67 -6.84
C LEU A 346 47.04 28.03 -5.54
N SER A 347 48.17 27.32 -5.63
CA SER A 347 49.33 27.31 -4.70
C SER A 347 50.15 26.06 -4.96
#